data_AF-A0A518GVQ1-F1
#
_entry.id   AF-A0A518GVQ1-F1
#
_cell.length_a   1.000
_cell.length_b   1.000
_cell.length_c   1.000
_cell.angle_alpha   90.00
_cell.angle_beta   90.00
_cell.angle_gamma   90.00
#
_symmetry.space_group_name_H-M   'P 1'
#
loop_
_entity.id
_entity.type
_entity.pdbx_description
1 polymer ?
#
loop_
_entity_poly.entity_id
_entity_poly.type
_entity_poly.pdbx_seq_one_letter_code
_entity_poly.pdbx_strand_id
1 'polypeptide(L)'
;MNSGHFSLPAALIGGLLVFGPLASGQSDEPPPADEAPPAVDSSAVDRASAEQGGEANSYVEEIPLVDLFEGLRSGRVGLKAEGAKGGAMTLSVTNNTRAPLRVVLPPGLIASGAAGQFGGMGGMGGGMGGMGGGGMGGMGGGGMGGMGGGGMGGGGMGGGGMGGGMGGRGGGGVMPASRGMMMLGMLIMQLIETDSWDVSSLMMGGMGMMGGGMGGGMGGMGGGMGGMGGGMGGMGGGMGGMGGGFMSIPPTGPPSAALAPGQTRNLRTRAISLSPPVAGRAVLPAEGEALQIGDIGQAEAGRDPVVREAFRRLAEEKAPESVAQLVMWKLIYELDWATIRQLSRRWANPHELTLARQFVRRIKGGAIEPGSDGRAPLYIEMDGDDPIAESLCRAISGATMLGMKVGLKAPNQPDETAVACMIRFNEAPAGAPDREATVMVYASDAEARSWTPMGKFSLPIADDAEAQGLAVELATGILGRLVHAQVGEGKLVKGEKVYKLRVDNASPLLLNGLALAGPDLVPEVVPSVLAGFSLAPRHSMSFTITREAVDRLHLESGVQVMAADFHEL
;
A
#
# COMPACT_ATOMS: atom_id res chain seq x y z
N MET A 1 -21.04 -29.03 -40.02
CA MET A 1 -19.66 -29.56 -39.86
C MET A 1 -18.91 -28.55 -39.00
N ASN A 2 -18.52 -28.74 -37.74
CA ASN A 2 -18.35 -29.91 -36.88
C ASN A 2 -18.76 -29.52 -35.45
N SER A 3 -19.58 -30.33 -34.81
CA SER A 3 -19.89 -30.29 -33.37
C SER A 3 -18.86 -31.13 -32.62
N GLY A 4 -18.06 -30.49 -31.75
CA GLY A 4 -17.08 -31.16 -30.90
C GLY A 4 -17.64 -31.43 -29.51
N HIS A 5 -17.98 -32.70 -29.24
CA HIS A 5 -18.23 -33.23 -27.90
C HIS A 5 -16.90 -33.40 -27.15
N PHE A 6 -16.83 -32.94 -25.90
CA PHE A 6 -15.79 -33.34 -24.95
C PHE A 6 -16.43 -34.04 -23.75
N SER A 7 -16.04 -35.30 -23.57
CA SER A 7 -16.46 -36.20 -22.49
C SER A 7 -15.44 -36.12 -21.36
N LEU A 8 -15.90 -35.97 -20.11
CA LEU A 8 -15.11 -36.10 -18.89
C LEU A 8 -15.11 -37.57 -18.43
N PRO A 9 -13.97 -38.15 -18.00
CA PRO A 9 -13.97 -39.43 -17.32
C PRO A 9 -14.10 -39.25 -15.80
N ALA A 10 -15.00 -40.03 -15.22
CA ALA A 10 -15.17 -40.25 -13.79
C ALA A 10 -13.99 -41.06 -13.22
N ALA A 11 -13.47 -40.66 -12.06
CA ALA A 11 -12.52 -41.44 -11.28
C ALA A 11 -13.16 -41.88 -9.96
N LEU A 12 -13.23 -43.20 -9.77
CA LEU A 12 -13.61 -43.91 -8.56
C LEU A 12 -12.66 -43.58 -7.39
N ILE A 13 -13.22 -43.41 -6.20
CA ILE A 13 -12.48 -43.58 -4.93
C ILE A 13 -13.29 -44.55 -4.05
N GLY A 14 -12.82 -45.80 -3.97
CA GLY A 14 -12.96 -46.63 -2.76
C GLY A 14 -11.72 -46.37 -1.89
N GLY A 15 -11.73 -46.33 -0.57
CA GLY A 15 -12.58 -47.02 0.39
C GLY A 15 -11.73 -48.08 1.10
N LEU A 16 -11.20 -47.80 2.31
CA LEU A 16 -11.17 -48.75 3.42
C LEU A 16 -10.66 -48.12 4.74
N LEU A 17 -11.30 -48.55 5.82
CA LEU A 17 -11.13 -48.28 7.25
C LEU A 17 -9.86 -48.94 7.84
N VAL A 18 -9.42 -48.50 9.04
CA VAL A 18 -9.22 -49.33 10.26
C VAL A 18 -8.78 -48.46 11.47
N PHE A 19 -9.16 -48.94 12.66
CA PHE A 19 -9.28 -48.38 14.01
C PHE A 19 -7.99 -48.12 14.84
N GLY A 20 -8.07 -47.09 15.73
CA GLY A 20 -7.69 -47.06 17.17
C GLY A 20 -6.22 -47.16 17.60
N PRO A 21 -5.85 -46.90 18.90
CA PRO A 21 -6.70 -46.67 20.07
C PRO A 21 -6.36 -45.40 20.92
N LEU A 22 -7.20 -45.24 21.95
CA LEU A 22 -7.18 -44.33 23.10
C LEU A 22 -5.82 -44.20 23.83
N ALA A 23 -5.51 -42.99 24.30
CA ALA A 23 -4.67 -42.79 25.47
C ALA A 23 -5.19 -41.60 26.31
N SER A 24 -5.35 -41.89 27.59
CA SER A 24 -5.85 -41.10 28.70
C SER A 24 -4.71 -40.48 29.53
N GLY A 25 -5.02 -39.40 30.25
CA GLY A 25 -4.20 -38.84 31.34
C GLY A 25 -3.47 -37.55 30.94
N GLN A 26 -3.36 -36.49 31.75
CA GLN A 26 -3.64 -36.26 33.16
C GLN A 26 -4.04 -34.78 33.30
N SER A 27 -5.03 -34.50 34.15
CA SER A 27 -5.37 -33.17 34.63
C SER A 27 -4.54 -32.88 35.88
N ASP A 28 -3.63 -31.91 35.81
CA ASP A 28 -2.95 -31.37 36.98
C ASP A 28 -3.88 -30.41 37.73
N GLU A 29 -4.09 -30.75 38.99
CA GLU A 29 -4.83 -30.02 40.01
C GLU A 29 -3.90 -28.98 40.66
N PRO A 30 -4.33 -27.70 40.82
CA PRO A 30 -3.52 -26.69 41.48
C PRO A 30 -3.54 -26.86 43.02
N PRO A 31 -2.41 -26.65 43.71
CA PRO A 31 -2.34 -26.73 45.17
C PRO A 31 -3.07 -25.58 45.89
N PRO A 32 -3.46 -25.79 47.16
CA PRO A 32 -4.42 -24.97 47.89
C PRO A 32 -3.87 -23.62 48.36
N ALA A 33 -4.82 -22.71 48.59
CA ALA A 33 -4.65 -21.36 49.10
C ALA A 33 -4.00 -21.32 50.48
N ASP A 34 -2.92 -20.54 50.59
CA ASP A 34 -2.30 -20.17 51.86
C ASP A 34 -2.88 -18.86 52.41
N GLU A 35 -2.96 -18.85 53.72
CA GLU A 35 -3.71 -17.98 54.62
C GLU A 35 -3.36 -16.50 54.56
N ALA A 36 -4.40 -15.67 54.67
CA ALA A 36 -4.30 -14.24 54.91
C ALA A 36 -3.94 -13.93 56.38
N PRO A 37 -3.04 -12.97 56.65
CA PRO A 37 -2.87 -12.39 57.98
C PRO A 37 -3.97 -11.37 58.32
N PRO A 38 -4.20 -11.12 59.62
CA PRO A 38 -5.47 -10.63 60.16
C PRO A 38 -5.74 -9.13 59.99
N ALA A 39 -7.03 -8.83 60.08
CA ALA A 39 -7.68 -7.53 60.06
C ALA A 39 -7.03 -6.50 60.99
N VAL A 40 -6.78 -5.31 60.45
CA VAL A 40 -6.56 -4.10 61.23
C VAL A 40 -7.84 -3.27 61.18
N ASP A 41 -8.49 -3.19 62.33
CA ASP A 41 -9.61 -2.33 62.62
C ASP A 41 -9.11 -0.88 62.75
N SER A 42 -9.60 0.00 61.87
CA SER A 42 -9.48 1.45 62.04
C SER A 42 -10.81 2.09 61.66
N SER A 43 -11.77 1.91 62.57
CA SER A 43 -12.94 2.76 62.65
C SER A 43 -12.55 4.23 62.87
N ALA A 44 -13.25 5.10 62.14
CA ALA A 44 -13.54 6.50 62.45
C ALA A 44 -12.45 7.55 62.18
N VAL A 45 -12.43 8.09 60.96
CA VAL A 45 -12.68 9.54 60.69
C VAL A 45 -13.29 9.66 59.26
N ASP A 46 -14.19 10.63 59.07
CA ASP A 46 -14.75 11.12 57.79
C ASP A 46 -15.91 10.35 57.15
N ARG A 47 -17.06 10.41 57.83
CA ARG A 47 -18.39 10.44 57.18
C ARG A 47 -18.87 11.90 57.09
N ALA A 48 -18.63 12.54 55.94
CA ALA A 48 -19.45 13.64 55.42
C ALA A 48 -19.12 13.83 53.93
N SER A 49 -20.15 14.06 53.11
CA SER A 49 -20.13 14.27 51.65
C SER A 49 -20.33 13.02 50.79
N ALA A 50 -21.51 12.43 50.93
CA ALA A 50 -22.19 11.74 49.82
C ALA A 50 -23.02 12.76 49.03
N GLU A 51 -23.24 12.45 47.75
CA GLU A 51 -24.17 13.08 46.80
C GLU A 51 -23.64 14.26 45.96
N GLN A 52 -22.75 13.92 45.02
CA GLN A 52 -22.76 14.53 43.70
C GLN A 52 -22.79 13.41 42.65
N GLY A 53 -23.91 13.33 41.93
CA GLY A 53 -24.06 12.49 40.75
C GLY A 53 -23.10 12.99 39.67
N GLY A 54 -21.96 12.34 39.57
CA GLY A 54 -21.02 12.54 38.48
C GLY A 54 -21.61 11.94 37.20
N GLU A 55 -21.92 12.80 36.24
CA GLU A 55 -22.02 12.42 34.84
C GLU A 55 -20.80 11.55 34.50
N ALA A 56 -21.04 10.29 34.15
CA ALA A 56 -20.03 9.38 33.65
C ALA A 56 -19.59 9.89 32.27
N ASN A 57 -18.79 10.94 32.27
CA ASN A 57 -18.07 11.42 31.12
C ASN A 57 -17.03 10.32 30.83
N SER A 58 -17.40 9.40 29.94
CA SER A 58 -16.51 8.36 29.46
C SER A 58 -15.38 9.05 28.69
N TYR A 59 -14.35 9.48 29.41
CA TYR A 59 -13.08 9.88 28.83
C TYR A 59 -12.54 8.63 28.14
N VAL A 60 -12.75 8.57 26.82
CA VAL A 60 -12.01 7.64 25.97
C VAL A 60 -10.56 8.10 26.09
N GLU A 61 -9.80 7.45 26.96
CA GLU A 61 -8.40 7.74 27.18
C GLU A 61 -7.69 7.67 25.82
N GLU A 62 -7.21 8.83 25.36
CA GLU A 62 -6.60 8.94 24.04
C GLU A 62 -5.32 8.11 24.03
N ILE A 63 -5.34 7.02 23.26
CA ILE A 63 -4.22 6.09 23.18
C ILE A 63 -3.00 6.86 22.63
N PRO A 64 -1.89 6.94 23.38
CA PRO A 64 -0.75 7.77 22.99
C PRO A 64 -0.14 7.29 21.68
N LEU A 65 0.04 8.24 20.76
CA LEU A 65 0.74 8.07 19.48
C LEU A 65 2.25 8.09 19.72
N VAL A 66 2.96 7.06 19.27
CA VAL A 66 4.41 6.92 19.45
C VAL A 66 5.06 6.59 18.11
N ASP A 67 6.07 7.37 17.71
CA ASP A 67 6.90 7.05 16.55
C ASP A 67 7.72 5.76 16.81
N LEU A 68 7.87 4.89 15.80
CA LEU A 68 8.58 3.62 15.95
C LEU A 68 10.01 3.79 16.50
N PHE A 69 10.79 4.73 15.97
CA PHE A 69 12.19 4.90 16.40
C PHE A 69 12.27 5.52 17.79
N GLU A 70 11.38 6.45 18.11
CA GLU A 70 11.25 6.98 19.47
C GLU A 70 10.86 5.89 20.47
N GLY A 71 9.89 5.05 20.10
CA GLY A 71 9.45 3.89 20.88
C GLY A 71 10.58 2.89 21.13
N LEU A 72 11.43 2.65 20.14
CA LEU A 72 12.62 1.80 20.27
C LEU A 72 13.68 2.41 21.18
N ARG A 73 14.02 3.69 20.99
CA ARG A 73 15.03 4.39 21.81
C ARG A 73 14.61 4.46 23.28
N SER A 74 13.32 4.66 23.53
CA SER A 74 12.76 4.71 24.89
C SER A 74 12.50 3.33 25.51
N GLY A 75 12.64 2.24 24.74
CA GLY A 75 12.34 0.87 25.19
C GLY A 75 10.85 0.54 25.28
N ARG A 76 9.95 1.48 24.92
CA ARG A 76 8.50 1.29 24.92
C ARG A 76 8.02 0.30 23.86
N VAL A 77 8.79 0.17 22.78
CA VAL A 77 8.50 -0.74 21.66
C VAL A 77 9.68 -1.68 21.43
N GLY A 78 9.41 -2.96 21.31
CA GLY A 78 10.33 -3.97 20.79
C GLY A 78 10.14 -4.15 19.28
N LEU A 79 11.22 -4.37 18.54
CA LEU A 79 11.16 -4.57 17.10
C LEU A 79 12.05 -5.75 16.68
N LYS A 80 11.49 -6.63 15.84
CA LYS A 80 12.22 -7.68 15.15
C LYS A 80 11.81 -7.65 13.67
N ALA A 81 12.79 -7.80 12.78
CA ALA A 81 12.54 -7.86 11.35
C ALA A 81 13.16 -9.11 10.76
N GLU A 82 12.39 -9.84 9.96
CA GLU A 82 12.83 -11.06 9.30
C GLU A 82 12.36 -11.09 7.84
N GLY A 83 13.20 -11.58 6.94
CA GLY A 83 12.81 -11.83 5.55
C GLY A 83 11.68 -12.86 5.48
N ALA A 84 10.74 -12.66 4.57
CA ALA A 84 9.58 -13.51 4.37
C ALA A 84 9.55 -14.05 2.94
N LYS A 85 8.72 -15.08 2.72
CA LYS A 85 8.56 -15.69 1.41
C LYS A 85 8.12 -14.67 0.35
N GLY A 86 8.72 -14.77 -0.84
CA GLY A 86 8.42 -13.90 -1.97
C GLY A 86 9.15 -12.56 -1.94
N GLY A 87 10.14 -12.40 -1.07
CA GLY A 87 10.93 -11.18 -0.93
C GLY A 87 10.25 -10.06 -0.14
N ALA A 88 9.12 -10.37 0.49
CA ALA A 88 8.55 -9.55 1.54
C ALA A 88 9.40 -9.65 2.82
N MET A 89 9.04 -8.88 3.84
CA MET A 89 9.58 -9.03 5.19
C MET A 89 8.45 -8.97 6.23
N THR A 90 8.71 -9.53 7.40
CA THR A 90 7.83 -9.45 8.56
C THR A 90 8.47 -8.55 9.60
N LEU A 91 7.76 -7.50 9.99
CA LEU A 91 8.13 -6.60 11.07
C LEU A 91 7.29 -6.94 12.31
N SER A 92 7.88 -7.61 13.29
CA SER A 92 7.26 -7.90 14.58
C SER A 92 7.45 -6.73 15.53
N VAL A 93 6.36 -6.00 15.81
CA VAL A 93 6.32 -4.84 16.71
C VAL A 93 5.67 -5.26 18.02
N THR A 94 6.39 -5.12 19.13
CA THR A 94 5.94 -5.49 20.48
C THR A 94 5.74 -4.25 21.33
N ASN A 95 4.59 -4.11 21.98
CA ASN A 95 4.39 -3.09 23.01
C ASN A 95 4.95 -3.59 24.35
N ASN A 96 6.03 -2.97 24.83
CA ASN A 96 6.69 -3.33 26.09
C ASN A 96 6.11 -2.59 27.31
N THR A 97 5.10 -1.75 27.12
CA THR A 97 4.50 -0.95 28.19
C THR A 97 3.28 -1.64 28.80
N ARG A 98 2.79 -1.09 29.92
CA ARG A 98 1.58 -1.55 30.61
C ARG A 98 0.30 -0.86 30.10
N ALA A 99 0.43 0.09 29.18
CA ALA A 99 -0.68 0.85 28.60
C ALA A 99 -0.79 0.55 27.09
N PRO A 100 -1.98 0.68 26.48
CA PRO A 100 -2.10 0.59 25.03
C PRO A 100 -1.27 1.69 24.36
N LEU A 101 -0.65 1.37 23.22
CA LEU A 101 0.10 2.32 22.40
C LEU A 101 -0.41 2.32 20.97
N ARG A 102 -0.35 3.46 20.30
CA ARG A 102 -0.51 3.55 18.84
C ARG A 102 0.85 3.82 18.23
N VAL A 103 1.46 2.83 17.59
CA VAL A 103 2.79 2.94 17.01
C VAL A 103 2.69 3.34 15.54
N VAL A 104 3.36 4.42 15.14
CA VAL A 104 3.43 4.91 13.75
C VAL A 104 4.72 4.43 13.11
N LEU A 105 4.64 3.93 11.87
CA LEU A 105 5.84 3.63 11.08
C LEU A 105 6.29 4.90 10.33
N PRO A 106 7.50 5.42 10.58
CA PRO A 106 7.98 6.60 9.90
C PRO A 106 8.31 6.33 8.43
N PRO A 107 8.21 7.34 7.55
CA PRO A 107 8.76 7.24 6.20
C PRO A 107 10.29 7.10 6.26
N GLY A 108 10.87 6.38 5.29
CA GLY A 108 12.33 6.17 5.24
C GLY A 108 12.87 5.03 6.11
N LEU A 109 12.00 4.15 6.61
CA LEU A 109 12.39 2.96 7.34
C LEU A 109 13.13 1.97 6.44
N ILE A 110 14.39 1.68 6.76
CA ILE A 110 15.22 0.72 6.03
C ILE A 110 15.43 -0.55 6.85
N ALA A 111 15.50 -1.70 6.18
CA ALA A 111 15.95 -2.96 6.76
C ALA A 111 17.22 -3.45 6.04
N SER A 112 18.18 -3.96 6.79
CA SER A 112 19.44 -4.48 6.26
C SER A 112 19.80 -5.86 6.79
N GLY A 113 20.30 -6.72 5.90
CA GLY A 113 20.72 -8.06 6.26
C GLY A 113 21.76 -8.01 7.37
N ALA A 114 21.53 -8.72 8.48
CA ALA A 114 22.46 -8.72 9.63
C ALA A 114 23.88 -9.23 9.25
N ALA A 115 24.01 -9.95 8.14
CA ALA A 115 25.28 -10.41 7.59
C ALA A 115 26.07 -9.31 6.84
N GLY A 116 25.45 -8.18 6.51
CA GLY A 116 26.07 -7.02 5.85
C GLY A 116 26.27 -5.87 6.85
N GLN A 117 27.23 -6.03 7.75
CA GLN A 117 27.53 -5.18 8.90
C GLN A 117 27.46 -3.66 8.60
N PHE A 118 26.41 -3.01 9.10
CA PHE A 118 26.13 -1.57 9.04
C PHE A 118 27.04 -0.76 10.00
N GLY A 119 28.35 -0.96 9.91
CA GLY A 119 29.34 -0.33 10.77
C GLY A 119 30.65 -0.13 10.03
N GLY A 120 30.93 1.10 9.62
CA GLY A 120 32.25 1.48 9.17
C GLY A 120 33.28 1.22 10.28
N MET A 121 34.24 0.34 10.00
CA MET A 121 35.60 0.33 10.55
C MET A 121 36.35 -0.80 9.84
N GLY A 122 37.57 -0.61 9.34
CA GLY A 122 38.60 0.13 10.06
C GLY A 122 39.09 -0.61 11.31
N GLY A 123 38.73 -1.89 11.51
CA GLY A 123 39.37 -2.81 12.46
C GLY A 123 39.68 -4.10 11.71
N MET A 124 40.92 -4.49 11.44
CA MET A 124 42.04 -4.65 12.37
C MET A 124 41.63 -5.45 13.62
N GLY A 125 41.83 -6.76 13.52
CA GLY A 125 41.66 -7.75 14.57
C GLY A 125 41.27 -9.08 13.91
N GLY A 126 42.04 -10.16 13.93
CA GLY A 126 43.27 -10.47 14.65
C GLY A 126 43.41 -11.98 14.57
N GLY A 127 44.59 -12.47 14.18
CA GLY A 127 44.85 -13.89 14.00
C GLY A 127 46.35 -14.16 13.98
N MET A 128 47.01 -13.72 15.04
CA MET A 128 48.39 -14.02 15.36
C MET A 128 48.50 -15.49 15.77
N GLY A 129 49.22 -16.27 14.97
CA GLY A 129 49.75 -17.60 15.27
C GLY A 129 50.68 -17.95 14.11
N GLY A 130 52.01 -17.92 14.23
CA GLY A 130 52.80 -18.53 15.28
C GLY A 130 53.39 -19.83 14.72
N MET A 131 54.72 -19.94 14.71
CA MET A 131 55.57 -21.01 14.13
C MET A 131 55.79 -20.91 12.61
N GLY A 132 57.01 -20.95 12.06
CA GLY A 132 58.32 -21.26 12.61
C GLY A 132 59.23 -21.72 11.47
N GLY A 133 60.54 -21.44 11.57
CA GLY A 133 61.60 -21.97 10.69
C GLY A 133 61.66 -21.31 9.31
N GLY A 134 62.75 -20.68 8.87
CA GLY A 134 64.11 -21.21 8.88
C GLY A 134 64.37 -21.87 7.52
N GLY A 135 65.22 -21.26 6.69
CA GLY A 135 65.72 -21.82 5.43
C GLY A 135 65.95 -20.72 4.39
N MET A 136 67.20 -20.29 4.16
CA MET A 136 68.07 -20.77 3.06
C MET A 136 67.38 -20.54 1.70
N GLY A 137 67.87 -19.70 0.79
CA GLY A 137 69.26 -19.59 0.33
C GLY A 137 69.28 -19.94 -1.17
N GLY A 138 70.10 -19.25 -1.97
CA GLY A 138 70.36 -19.57 -3.38
C GLY A 138 69.64 -18.63 -4.36
N MET A 139 70.26 -17.68 -5.06
CA MET A 139 71.48 -17.68 -5.90
C MET A 139 71.28 -18.38 -7.25
N GLY A 140 71.66 -17.68 -8.33
CA GLY A 140 71.81 -18.18 -9.71
C GLY A 140 70.72 -17.65 -10.63
N GLY A 141 70.99 -16.74 -11.58
CA GLY A 141 71.95 -16.88 -12.67
C GLY A 141 71.21 -17.56 -13.83
N GLY A 142 70.83 -16.86 -14.91
CA GLY A 142 71.72 -16.43 -15.97
C GLY A 142 71.63 -17.41 -17.15
N GLY A 143 71.44 -16.90 -18.38
CA GLY A 143 71.52 -17.68 -19.62
C GLY A 143 70.47 -17.24 -20.64
N MET A 144 70.81 -16.47 -21.69
CA MET A 144 71.34 -16.95 -22.99
C MET A 144 70.52 -18.13 -23.55
N GLY A 145 70.05 -18.14 -24.79
CA GLY A 145 70.36 -17.33 -25.95
C GLY A 145 70.10 -18.15 -27.22
N GLY A 146 69.87 -17.45 -28.34
CA GLY A 146 69.99 -17.94 -29.72
C GLY A 146 68.92 -18.92 -30.22
N MET A 147 68.75 -19.17 -31.52
CA MET A 147 69.26 -18.59 -32.78
C MET A 147 68.97 -19.66 -33.85
N GLY A 148 68.40 -19.27 -34.99
CA GLY A 148 68.44 -20.06 -36.24
C GLY A 148 67.57 -21.32 -36.25
N GLY A 149 67.01 -21.78 -37.36
CA GLY A 149 67.13 -21.39 -38.75
C GLY A 149 66.65 -22.58 -39.59
N GLY A 150 66.01 -22.28 -40.74
CA GLY A 150 65.96 -23.10 -41.95
C GLY A 150 65.48 -24.57 -41.88
N GLY A 151 64.39 -24.88 -42.56
CA GLY A 151 64.05 -26.28 -42.86
C GLY A 151 62.77 -26.41 -43.68
N MET A 152 62.95 -26.57 -44.98
CA MET A 152 61.94 -26.67 -46.03
C MET A 152 61.43 -28.12 -46.17
N GLY A 153 60.14 -28.28 -46.53
CA GLY A 153 59.52 -29.53 -46.97
C GLY A 153 58.59 -30.12 -45.90
N GLY A 154 57.34 -30.47 -46.15
CA GLY A 154 56.56 -30.55 -47.39
C GLY A 154 55.42 -31.53 -47.11
N GLY A 155 54.18 -31.09 -47.36
CA GLY A 155 53.03 -31.96 -47.67
C GLY A 155 52.41 -32.79 -46.54
N GLY A 156 51.07 -32.73 -46.45
CA GLY A 156 50.23 -33.70 -45.73
C GLY A 156 49.69 -33.14 -44.40
N MET A 157 48.71 -32.23 -44.41
CA MET A 157 47.28 -32.51 -44.61
C MET A 157 46.70 -33.41 -43.49
N GLY A 158 45.97 -32.77 -42.58
CA GLY A 158 44.97 -33.41 -41.69
C GLY A 158 45.34 -33.49 -40.21
N GLY A 159 45.33 -32.37 -39.48
CA GLY A 159 45.40 -32.34 -38.00
C GLY A 159 44.20 -33.10 -37.40
N GLY A 160 44.33 -33.90 -36.33
CA GLY A 160 45.21 -33.70 -35.18
C GLY A 160 44.66 -32.51 -34.38
N GLY A 161 43.84 -32.66 -33.35
CA GLY A 161 44.10 -33.55 -32.23
C GLY A 161 45.32 -33.05 -31.49
N MET A 162 45.17 -32.04 -30.62
CA MET A 162 46.10 -31.74 -29.53
C MET A 162 45.62 -30.56 -28.69
N GLY A 163 45.69 -30.75 -27.38
CA GLY A 163 45.46 -29.71 -26.39
C GLY A 163 45.48 -30.28 -24.98
N GLY A 164 46.46 -31.12 -24.67
CA GLY A 164 46.74 -31.55 -23.31
C GLY A 164 47.37 -30.42 -22.50
N GLY A 165 47.07 -30.39 -21.20
CA GLY A 165 47.72 -29.46 -20.28
C GLY A 165 47.28 -29.70 -18.84
N MET A 166 48.18 -30.32 -18.07
CA MET A 166 48.49 -30.04 -16.65
C MET A 166 47.33 -29.53 -15.78
N GLY A 167 46.89 -30.31 -14.78
CA GLY A 167 47.64 -30.36 -13.53
C GLY A 167 47.20 -29.21 -12.62
N GLY A 168 46.27 -29.48 -11.70
CA GLY A 168 45.78 -28.46 -10.79
C GLY A 168 44.82 -29.03 -9.75
N ARG A 169 45.36 -29.27 -8.56
CA ARG A 169 44.63 -29.29 -7.28
C ARG A 169 43.64 -28.11 -7.23
N GLY A 170 42.37 -28.33 -7.50
CA GLY A 170 41.27 -27.52 -6.96
C GLY A 170 40.65 -28.34 -5.84
N GLY A 171 41.09 -28.23 -4.60
CA GLY A 171 41.00 -26.98 -3.86
C GLY A 171 39.51 -26.70 -3.69
N GLY A 172 38.91 -27.27 -2.64
CA GLY A 172 37.56 -26.94 -2.21
C GLY A 172 37.47 -25.44 -1.99
N GLY A 173 37.09 -24.73 -3.04
CA GLY A 173 36.84 -23.32 -3.01
C GLY A 173 35.57 -23.13 -2.20
N VAL A 174 35.75 -22.92 -0.90
CA VAL A 174 34.82 -22.10 -0.13
C VAL A 174 34.68 -20.83 -0.96
N MET A 175 33.49 -20.61 -1.52
CA MET A 175 33.19 -19.43 -2.32
C MET A 175 33.69 -18.21 -1.55
N PRO A 176 34.45 -17.30 -2.18
CA PRO A 176 35.01 -16.16 -1.46
C PRO A 176 33.87 -15.35 -0.85
N ALA A 177 33.99 -15.06 0.45
CA ALA A 177 33.05 -14.25 1.23
C ALA A 177 32.85 -12.82 0.67
N SER A 178 33.56 -12.45 -0.40
CA SER A 178 33.51 -11.14 -1.05
C SER A 178 32.34 -10.92 -2.00
N ARG A 179 31.42 -11.89 -2.20
CA ARG A 179 30.11 -11.64 -2.83
C ARG A 179 28.94 -11.60 -1.84
N GLY A 180 29.20 -11.85 -0.56
CA GLY A 180 28.19 -11.99 0.51
C GLY A 180 27.92 -10.73 1.33
N MET A 181 28.33 -9.55 0.87
CA MET A 181 28.17 -8.29 1.61
C MET A 181 27.67 -7.16 0.70
N MET A 182 26.52 -7.36 0.06
CA MET A 182 25.74 -6.23 -0.43
C MET A 182 24.77 -5.86 0.67
N MET A 183 24.90 -4.65 1.21
CA MET A 183 23.90 -4.12 2.14
C MET A 183 22.56 -4.12 1.43
N LEU A 184 21.70 -5.05 1.82
CA LEU A 184 20.28 -4.92 1.55
C LEU A 184 19.86 -3.64 2.29
N GLY A 185 19.49 -2.59 1.59
CA GLY A 185 18.55 -1.65 2.15
C GLY A 185 17.19 -2.11 1.67
N MET A 186 16.22 -2.18 2.55
CA MET A 186 14.85 -2.52 2.20
C MET A 186 13.87 -1.51 2.76
N LEU A 187 13.15 -0.83 1.88
CA LEU A 187 12.09 0.08 2.32
C LEU A 187 10.87 -0.72 2.72
N ILE A 188 10.40 -0.55 3.94
CA ILE A 188 9.08 -1.03 4.37
C ILE A 188 8.03 -0.19 3.63
N MET A 189 7.61 -0.65 2.45
CA MET A 189 6.51 -0.03 1.75
C MET A 189 5.24 -0.30 2.55
N GLN A 190 4.44 0.75 2.69
CA GLN A 190 3.20 0.85 3.47
C GLN A 190 2.06 0.00 2.89
N LEU A 191 2.37 -1.23 2.49
CA LEU A 191 1.46 -2.22 1.96
C LEU A 191 1.53 -3.41 2.90
N ILE A 192 0.71 -3.31 3.94
CA ILE A 192 0.59 -4.36 4.93
C ILE A 192 -0.36 -5.42 4.38
N GLU A 193 0.02 -6.69 4.46
CA GLU A 193 -0.89 -7.74 4.01
C GLU A 193 -2.20 -7.69 4.80
N THR A 194 -3.30 -7.78 4.04
CA THR A 194 -4.70 -7.62 4.44
C THR A 194 -5.11 -8.41 5.68
N ASP A 195 -4.38 -9.48 5.98
CA ASP A 195 -4.73 -10.47 7.00
C ASP A 195 -4.05 -10.17 8.35
N SER A 196 -3.13 -9.20 8.38
CA SER A 196 -2.36 -8.82 9.58
C SER A 196 -2.89 -7.58 10.30
N TRP A 197 -3.86 -6.89 9.69
CA TRP A 197 -4.58 -5.77 10.30
C TRP A 197 -6.03 -6.14 10.55
N ASP A 198 -6.51 -5.74 11.72
CA ASP A 198 -7.93 -5.73 11.99
C ASP A 198 -8.58 -4.64 11.13
N VAL A 199 -9.21 -5.04 10.04
CA VAL A 199 -9.91 -4.16 9.09
C VAL A 199 -11.01 -3.35 9.77
N SER A 200 -11.47 -3.75 10.97
CA SER A 200 -12.39 -2.93 11.77
C SER A 200 -11.79 -1.57 12.11
N SER A 201 -10.46 -1.45 12.25
CA SER A 201 -9.77 -0.16 12.44
C SER A 201 -9.71 0.71 11.18
N LEU A 202 -9.81 0.10 9.98
CA LEU A 202 -9.98 0.84 8.72
C LEU A 202 -11.42 1.30 8.53
N MET A 203 -12.40 0.57 9.08
CA MET A 203 -13.82 0.94 9.04
C MET A 203 -14.25 1.88 10.19
N MET A 204 -13.47 2.01 11.27
CA MET A 204 -13.78 2.88 12.42
C MET A 204 -13.40 4.36 12.22
N GLY A 205 -12.68 4.72 11.15
CA GLY A 205 -12.24 6.09 10.88
C GLY A 205 -13.38 7.12 10.67
N GLY A 206 -14.62 6.66 10.47
CA GLY A 206 -15.80 7.53 10.31
C GLY A 206 -16.81 7.52 11.47
N MET A 207 -16.71 6.58 12.42
CA MET A 207 -17.74 6.41 13.46
C MET A 207 -17.47 7.15 14.78
N GLY A 208 -16.28 7.73 14.96
CA GLY A 208 -15.88 8.37 16.22
C GLY A 208 -16.39 9.80 16.45
N MET A 209 -17.08 10.45 15.50
CA MET A 209 -17.38 11.89 15.56
C MET A 209 -18.85 12.30 15.32
N MET A 210 -19.78 11.38 15.04
CA MET A 210 -21.19 11.75 14.78
C MET A 210 -22.25 10.87 15.50
N GLY A 211 -21.85 10.13 16.54
CA GLY A 211 -22.76 9.30 17.33
C GLY A 211 -23.20 9.93 18.65
N GLY A 212 -23.70 11.17 18.63
CA GLY A 212 -24.13 11.87 19.85
C GLY A 212 -25.32 12.78 19.60
N GLY A 213 -26.54 12.23 19.61
CA GLY A 213 -27.73 13.07 19.66
C GLY A 213 -28.99 12.51 19.02
N MET A 214 -29.46 11.33 19.44
CA MET A 214 -30.87 10.98 19.24
C MET A 214 -31.36 10.01 20.32
N GLY A 215 -31.15 10.39 21.58
CA GLY A 215 -31.89 9.85 22.71
C GLY A 215 -33.24 10.55 22.81
N GLY A 216 -34.26 10.04 22.12
CA GLY A 216 -35.64 10.49 22.21
C GLY A 216 -36.24 10.16 23.58
N GLY A 217 -35.94 10.99 24.58
CA GLY A 217 -36.60 11.01 25.87
C GLY A 217 -37.95 11.73 25.78
N MET A 218 -39.01 10.94 25.66
CA MET A 218 -40.40 11.37 25.73
C MET A 218 -40.75 11.66 27.20
N GLY A 219 -40.87 12.94 27.57
CA GLY A 219 -41.38 13.30 28.90
C GLY A 219 -41.11 14.75 29.30
N GLY A 220 -42.12 15.61 29.21
CA GLY A 220 -41.99 16.98 29.71
C GLY A 220 -43.08 17.94 29.26
N MET A 221 -44.34 17.64 29.59
CA MET A 221 -45.40 18.66 29.66
C MET A 221 -45.03 19.68 30.75
N GLY A 222 -44.76 20.92 30.37
CA GLY A 222 -44.53 22.02 31.30
C GLY A 222 -44.62 23.35 30.58
N GLY A 223 -45.76 24.03 30.73
CA GLY A 223 -46.09 25.26 30.02
C GLY A 223 -45.23 26.47 30.38
N GLY A 224 -45.20 27.43 29.47
CA GLY A 224 -44.47 28.68 29.65
C GLY A 224 -44.61 29.66 28.49
N MET A 225 -45.82 30.21 28.32
CA MET A 225 -46.11 31.62 28.04
C MET A 225 -45.11 32.44 27.18
N GLY A 226 -45.60 32.83 25.99
CA GLY A 226 -45.62 34.24 25.55
C GLY A 226 -44.31 34.86 25.08
N GLY A 227 -44.12 34.92 23.76
CA GLY A 227 -43.07 35.73 23.14
C GLY A 227 -43.34 35.96 21.66
N MET A 228 -44.02 37.07 21.35
CA MET A 228 -44.15 37.66 20.02
C MET A 228 -42.78 37.88 19.36
N GLY A 229 -42.72 37.66 18.05
CA GLY A 229 -41.91 38.52 17.18
C GLY A 229 -40.97 37.79 16.22
N GLY A 230 -41.25 37.97 14.93
CA GLY A 230 -40.25 37.83 13.87
C GLY A 230 -40.29 36.50 13.14
N GLY A 231 -41.08 36.46 12.07
CA GLY A 231 -40.82 35.55 10.96
C GLY A 231 -39.43 35.86 10.41
N MET A 232 -38.46 35.03 10.74
CA MET A 232 -37.12 35.04 10.17
C MET A 232 -36.97 33.72 9.42
N GLY A 233 -36.90 33.86 8.10
CA GLY A 233 -36.97 32.76 7.16
C GLY A 233 -35.85 31.74 7.35
N GLY A 234 -36.23 30.49 7.06
CA GLY A 234 -35.37 29.45 6.49
C GLY A 234 -33.96 29.38 7.05
N MET A 235 -33.79 28.56 8.08
CA MET A 235 -32.58 27.78 8.29
C MET A 235 -32.32 26.92 7.04
N GLY A 236 -31.71 27.50 6.01
CA GLY A 236 -31.00 26.78 4.98
C GLY A 236 -29.66 26.38 5.55
N GLY A 237 -29.52 25.10 5.92
CA GLY A 237 -28.32 24.51 6.46
C GLY A 237 -27.13 24.70 5.50
N GLY A 238 -26.38 25.78 5.71
CA GLY A 238 -25.10 26.04 5.08
C GLY A 238 -24.05 25.08 5.62
N MET A 239 -24.10 23.83 5.15
CA MET A 239 -23.04 22.84 5.30
C MET A 239 -22.00 22.95 4.15
N GLY A 240 -21.99 24.08 3.44
CA GLY A 240 -21.08 24.37 2.34
C GLY A 240 -19.86 25.11 2.84
N GLY A 241 -18.84 24.38 3.29
CA GLY A 241 -17.63 25.03 3.78
C GLY A 241 -16.53 24.12 4.32
N MET A 242 -16.45 22.86 3.90
CA MET A 242 -15.30 22.03 4.24
C MET A 242 -14.95 21.11 3.08
N GLY A 243 -14.14 21.64 2.15
CA GLY A 243 -13.01 21.00 1.47
C GLY A 243 -13.06 19.54 0.98
N GLY A 244 -14.20 18.86 1.01
CA GLY A 244 -14.38 17.51 0.53
C GLY A 244 -14.66 17.54 -0.96
N GLY A 245 -13.69 17.13 -1.77
CA GLY A 245 -13.88 17.00 -3.21
C GLY A 245 -15.02 16.04 -3.57
N PHE A 246 -15.57 16.18 -4.78
CA PHE A 246 -16.62 15.31 -5.31
C PHE A 246 -16.15 13.85 -5.26
N MET A 247 -16.84 13.02 -4.47
CA MET A 247 -16.57 11.57 -4.37
C MET A 247 -15.10 11.25 -4.09
N SER A 248 -14.43 12.09 -3.28
CA SER A 248 -13.02 11.93 -2.94
C SER A 248 -12.86 11.37 -1.53
N ILE A 249 -11.90 10.46 -1.35
CA ILE A 249 -11.52 9.99 -0.02
C ILE A 249 -10.35 10.84 0.47
N PRO A 250 -10.34 11.29 1.73
CA PRO A 250 -9.23 12.04 2.25
C PRO A 250 -7.94 11.20 2.21
N PRO A 251 -6.77 11.82 1.94
CA PRO A 251 -5.50 11.13 2.03
C PRO A 251 -5.34 10.46 3.40
N THR A 252 -4.81 9.25 3.40
CA THR A 252 -4.57 8.53 4.65
C THR A 252 -3.23 8.93 5.24
N GLY A 253 -3.20 9.11 6.56
CA GLY A 253 -1.96 9.34 7.29
C GLY A 253 -0.98 8.16 7.21
N PRO A 254 0.20 8.32 7.84
CA PRO A 254 1.18 7.24 7.94
C PRO A 254 0.56 6.02 8.65
N PRO A 255 0.97 4.80 8.30
CA PRO A 255 0.42 3.59 8.88
C PRO A 255 0.73 3.53 10.37
N SER A 256 -0.31 3.32 11.18
CA SER A 256 -0.20 3.22 12.63
C SER A 256 -0.97 2.04 13.21
N ALA A 257 -0.33 1.21 14.04
CA ALA A 257 -0.98 0.06 14.66
C ALA A 257 -1.24 0.32 16.15
N ALA A 258 -2.48 0.06 16.60
CA ALA A 258 -2.80 -0.01 18.03
C ALA A 258 -2.32 -1.34 18.61
N LEU A 259 -1.55 -1.30 19.70
CA LEU A 259 -0.99 -2.45 20.38
C LEU A 259 -1.42 -2.44 21.84
N ALA A 260 -2.12 -3.49 22.27
CA ALA A 260 -2.39 -3.71 23.69
C ALA A 260 -1.08 -3.95 24.47
N PRO A 261 -1.08 -3.78 25.80
CA PRO A 261 0.09 -4.08 26.65
C PRO A 261 0.63 -5.50 26.39
N GLY A 262 1.94 -5.62 26.16
CA GLY A 262 2.60 -6.90 25.87
C GLY A 262 2.28 -7.51 24.50
N GLN A 263 1.37 -6.92 23.70
CA GLN A 263 0.98 -7.46 22.41
C GLN A 263 2.13 -7.32 21.41
N THR A 264 2.41 -8.42 20.71
CA THR A 264 3.24 -8.42 19.51
C THR A 264 2.35 -8.52 18.29
N ARG A 265 2.55 -7.62 17.31
CA ARG A 265 1.92 -7.73 15.98
C ARG A 265 2.97 -7.96 14.92
N ASN A 266 2.71 -8.93 14.05
CA ASN A 266 3.54 -9.22 12.89
C ASN A 266 2.99 -8.47 11.69
N LEU A 267 3.71 -7.46 11.23
CA LEU A 267 3.34 -6.64 10.09
C LEU A 267 4.09 -7.15 8.88
N ARG A 268 3.40 -7.89 8.01
CA ARG A 268 4.00 -8.31 6.74
C ARG A 268 4.01 -7.11 5.81
N THR A 269 5.18 -6.72 5.37
CA THR A 269 5.42 -5.51 4.57
C THR A 269 6.25 -5.86 3.33
N ARG A 270 5.98 -5.12 2.27
CA ARG A 270 6.73 -5.23 1.02
C ARG A 270 8.03 -4.45 1.13
N ALA A 271 9.07 -5.00 0.54
CA ALA A 271 10.42 -4.43 0.55
C ALA A 271 10.84 -4.03 -0.86
N ILE A 272 11.52 -2.90 -1.02
CA ILE A 272 12.26 -2.58 -2.24
C ILE A 272 13.76 -2.70 -2.00
N SER A 273 14.48 -3.26 -2.96
CA SER A 273 15.93 -3.41 -2.88
C SER A 273 16.65 -2.09 -3.17
N LEU A 274 17.57 -1.72 -2.29
CA LEU A 274 18.51 -0.61 -2.51
C LEU A 274 19.81 -1.07 -3.15
N SER A 275 19.92 -2.36 -3.48
CA SER A 275 21.07 -2.98 -4.15
C SER A 275 20.89 -2.93 -5.68
N PRO A 276 21.99 -3.05 -6.46
CA PRO A 276 21.86 -3.09 -7.92
C PRO A 276 21.11 -4.37 -8.34
N PRO A 277 20.39 -4.35 -9.47
CA PRO A 277 19.71 -5.55 -9.95
C PRO A 277 20.70 -6.67 -10.24
N VAL A 278 20.39 -7.88 -9.78
CA VAL A 278 21.18 -9.10 -10.07
C VAL A 278 20.35 -10.00 -10.97
N ALA A 279 20.91 -10.39 -12.12
CA ALA A 279 20.21 -11.18 -13.14
C ALA A 279 18.83 -10.58 -13.54
N GLY A 280 18.73 -9.24 -13.53
CA GLY A 280 17.51 -8.50 -13.84
C GLY A 280 16.41 -8.57 -12.81
N ARG A 281 16.74 -8.86 -11.55
CA ARG A 281 15.79 -8.85 -10.43
C ARG A 281 16.32 -8.00 -9.27
N ALA A 282 15.38 -7.49 -8.48
CA ALA A 282 15.69 -6.91 -7.18
C ALA A 282 16.33 -7.98 -6.28
N VAL A 283 17.33 -7.59 -5.50
CA VAL A 283 17.91 -8.46 -4.47
C VAL A 283 17.04 -8.34 -3.23
N LEU A 284 16.37 -9.42 -2.88
CA LEU A 284 15.40 -9.50 -1.79
C LEU A 284 15.92 -10.45 -0.71
N PRO A 285 15.45 -10.34 0.55
CA PRO A 285 16.00 -11.07 1.68
C PRO A 285 15.56 -12.54 1.59
N ALA A 286 16.36 -13.43 2.15
CA ALA A 286 15.96 -14.82 2.28
C ALA A 286 14.87 -14.99 3.35
N GLU A 287 14.03 -16.02 3.20
CA GLU A 287 13.04 -16.36 4.22
C GLU A 287 13.73 -16.72 5.54
N GLY A 288 13.34 -16.06 6.63
CA GLY A 288 13.95 -16.18 7.96
C GLY A 288 15.26 -15.41 8.15
N GLU A 289 15.75 -14.67 7.15
CA GLU A 289 16.93 -13.82 7.30
C GLU A 289 16.66 -12.72 8.33
N ALA A 290 17.46 -12.64 9.40
CA ALA A 290 17.35 -11.58 10.38
C ALA A 290 17.82 -10.24 9.80
N LEU A 291 16.99 -9.21 9.96
CA LEU A 291 17.21 -7.88 9.40
C LEU A 291 17.36 -6.84 10.52
N GLN A 292 18.31 -5.93 10.35
CA GLN A 292 18.51 -4.75 11.19
C GLN A 292 17.73 -3.58 10.61
N ILE A 293 16.93 -2.93 11.45
CA ILE A 293 16.13 -1.77 11.07
C ILE A 293 16.88 -0.49 11.37
N GLY A 294 16.86 0.46 10.44
CA GLY A 294 17.48 1.77 10.57
C GLY A 294 16.73 2.86 9.81
N ASP A 295 17.25 4.07 9.87
CA ASP A 295 16.76 5.23 9.12
C ASP A 295 17.53 5.39 7.80
N ILE A 296 16.83 5.78 6.72
CA ILE A 296 17.45 5.97 5.40
C ILE A 296 18.66 6.92 5.45
N GLY A 297 18.64 7.95 6.30
CA GLY A 297 19.75 8.88 6.48
C GLY A 297 21.04 8.22 6.98
N GLN A 298 20.95 7.00 7.51
CA GLN A 298 22.11 6.22 7.94
C GLN A 298 22.67 5.35 6.80
N ALA A 299 21.89 5.05 5.77
CA ALA A 299 22.36 4.24 4.64
C ALA A 299 23.21 5.06 3.65
N GLU A 300 24.11 4.39 2.94
CA GLU A 300 24.95 5.02 1.92
C GLU A 300 24.12 5.69 0.82
N ALA A 301 23.07 5.02 0.34
CA ALA A 301 22.13 5.59 -0.64
C ALA A 301 21.42 6.84 -0.12
N GLY A 302 21.19 6.96 1.19
CA GLY A 302 20.52 8.10 1.80
C GLY A 302 21.41 9.33 1.97
N ARG A 303 22.69 9.28 1.56
CA ARG A 303 23.58 10.46 1.51
C ARG A 303 23.16 11.45 0.42
N ASP A 304 22.56 10.98 -0.66
CA ASP A 304 22.00 11.84 -1.70
C ASP A 304 20.65 12.42 -1.20
N PRO A 305 20.53 13.76 -1.09
CA PRO A 305 19.27 14.39 -0.66
C PRO A 305 18.10 14.11 -1.60
N VAL A 306 18.36 13.96 -2.90
CA VAL A 306 17.32 13.64 -3.90
C VAL A 306 16.77 12.24 -3.68
N VAL A 307 17.65 11.28 -3.39
CA VAL A 307 17.26 9.91 -3.04
C VAL A 307 16.46 9.91 -1.75
N ARG A 308 16.90 10.62 -0.70
CA ARG A 308 16.18 10.72 0.58
C ARG A 308 14.78 11.32 0.44
N GLU A 309 14.64 12.38 -0.35
CA GLU A 309 13.34 12.99 -0.63
C GLU A 309 12.44 12.05 -1.45
N ALA A 310 13.00 11.37 -2.46
CA ALA A 310 12.28 10.35 -3.22
C ALA A 310 11.75 9.24 -2.30
N PHE A 311 12.56 8.76 -1.35
CA PHE A 311 12.14 7.77 -0.35
C PHE A 311 10.96 8.24 0.49
N ARG A 312 11.07 9.46 1.03
CA ARG A 312 10.04 10.05 1.89
C ARG A 312 8.72 10.16 1.13
N ARG A 313 8.75 10.69 -0.10
CA ARG A 313 7.59 10.85 -0.97
C ARG A 313 6.95 9.53 -1.39
N LEU A 314 7.74 8.57 -1.87
CA LEU A 314 7.23 7.25 -2.23
C LEU A 314 6.54 6.55 -1.04
N ALA A 315 7.05 6.75 0.18
CA ALA A 315 6.42 6.22 1.38
C ALA A 315 5.12 6.97 1.72
N GLU A 316 5.14 8.31 1.73
CA GLU A 316 3.96 9.15 2.02
C GLU A 316 2.80 8.91 1.04
N GLU A 317 3.12 8.77 -0.25
CA GLU A 317 2.14 8.55 -1.33
C GLU A 317 1.79 7.07 -1.52
N LYS A 318 2.38 6.19 -0.70
CA LYS A 318 2.11 4.74 -0.69
C LYS A 318 2.38 4.11 -2.05
N ALA A 319 3.53 4.40 -2.65
CA ALA A 319 3.83 3.89 -3.98
C ALA A 319 3.76 2.35 -4.05
N PRO A 320 3.35 1.76 -5.17
CA PRO A 320 3.52 0.33 -5.38
C PRO A 320 4.99 -0.05 -5.31
N GLU A 321 5.27 -1.23 -4.77
CA GLU A 321 6.63 -1.81 -4.67
C GLU A 321 7.35 -1.78 -6.02
N SER A 322 6.63 -2.13 -7.09
CA SER A 322 7.12 -2.11 -8.46
C SER A 322 7.61 -0.72 -8.86
N VAL A 323 6.76 0.31 -8.73
CA VAL A 323 7.09 1.69 -9.09
C VAL A 323 8.27 2.20 -8.26
N ALA A 324 8.22 2.01 -6.95
CA ALA A 324 9.29 2.40 -6.04
C ALA A 324 10.63 1.73 -6.41
N GLN A 325 10.63 0.43 -6.76
CA GLN A 325 11.83 -0.28 -7.19
C GLN A 325 12.42 0.31 -8.50
N LEU A 326 11.58 0.66 -9.48
CA LEU A 326 12.02 1.29 -10.74
C LEU A 326 12.65 2.66 -10.48
N VAL A 327 12.03 3.46 -9.60
CA VAL A 327 12.55 4.77 -9.18
C VAL A 327 13.91 4.62 -8.50
N MET A 328 14.06 3.67 -7.57
CA MET A 328 15.33 3.45 -6.86
C MET A 328 16.45 3.02 -7.79
N TRP A 329 16.18 2.12 -8.73
CA TRP A 329 17.17 1.77 -9.75
C TRP A 329 17.59 2.97 -10.61
N LYS A 330 16.66 3.87 -10.91
CA LYS A 330 16.98 5.07 -11.67
C LYS A 330 17.81 6.07 -10.87
N LEU A 331 17.47 6.29 -9.61
CA LEU A 331 18.11 7.33 -8.80
C LEU A 331 19.46 6.88 -8.23
N ILE A 332 19.57 5.64 -7.74
CA ILE A 332 20.79 5.14 -7.06
C ILE A 332 21.84 4.67 -8.06
N TYR A 333 21.42 4.00 -9.14
CA TYR A 333 22.33 3.36 -10.11
C TYR A 333 22.33 4.00 -11.50
N GLU A 334 21.57 5.09 -11.65
CA GLU A 334 21.45 5.87 -12.89
C GLU A 334 21.02 5.09 -14.14
N LEU A 335 20.49 3.87 -13.99
CA LEU A 335 20.12 2.99 -15.12
C LEU A 335 19.21 3.74 -16.11
N ASP A 336 19.43 3.55 -17.40
CA ASP A 336 18.55 4.15 -18.41
C ASP A 336 17.19 3.43 -18.44
N TRP A 337 16.16 4.14 -18.91
CA TRP A 337 14.79 3.62 -18.90
C TRP A 337 14.57 2.44 -19.85
N ALA A 338 15.40 2.25 -20.87
CA ALA A 338 15.30 1.09 -21.75
C ALA A 338 15.85 -0.16 -21.05
N THR A 339 16.98 -0.03 -20.34
CA THR A 339 17.51 -1.06 -19.44
C THR A 339 16.51 -1.41 -18.35
N ILE A 340 15.97 -0.41 -17.63
CA ILE A 340 14.97 -0.63 -16.58
C ILE A 340 13.76 -1.40 -17.13
N ARG A 341 13.21 -0.97 -18.29
CA ARG A 341 12.10 -1.65 -18.98
C ARG A 341 12.42 -3.11 -19.30
N GLN A 342 13.62 -3.39 -19.78
CA GLN A 342 14.05 -4.76 -20.10
C GLN A 342 14.14 -5.65 -18.86
N LEU A 343 14.68 -5.12 -17.75
CA LEU A 343 14.80 -5.85 -16.49
C LEU A 343 13.44 -6.07 -15.82
N SER A 344 12.52 -5.10 -15.92
CA SER A 344 11.24 -5.13 -15.23
C SER A 344 10.07 -5.77 -15.97
N ARG A 345 10.22 -6.09 -17.27
CA ARG A 345 9.14 -6.58 -18.17
C ARG A 345 8.29 -7.74 -17.67
N ARG A 346 8.76 -8.51 -16.68
CA ARG A 346 8.07 -9.69 -16.13
C ARG A 346 7.19 -9.37 -14.92
N TRP A 347 7.36 -8.21 -14.29
CA TRP A 347 6.71 -7.89 -13.02
C TRP A 347 6.19 -6.45 -12.93
N ALA A 348 6.66 -5.53 -13.78
CA ALA A 348 6.08 -4.21 -13.95
C ALA A 348 5.45 -4.06 -15.33
N ASN A 349 4.32 -3.36 -15.39
CA ASN A 349 3.66 -2.99 -16.63
C ASN A 349 4.15 -1.62 -17.13
N PRO A 350 3.81 -1.21 -18.37
CA PRO A 350 4.31 0.05 -18.92
C PRO A 350 3.73 1.30 -18.24
N HIS A 351 2.52 1.25 -17.67
CA HIS A 351 1.97 2.37 -16.88
C HIS A 351 2.80 2.63 -15.61
N GLU A 352 3.18 1.56 -14.89
CA GLU A 352 4.06 1.66 -13.72
C GLU A 352 5.43 2.26 -14.05
N LEU A 353 5.96 1.94 -15.24
CA LEU A 353 7.20 2.53 -15.74
C LEU A 353 7.03 4.03 -16.06
N THR A 354 5.88 4.43 -16.58
CA THR A 354 5.56 5.83 -16.89
C THR A 354 5.38 6.66 -15.61
N LEU A 355 4.69 6.13 -14.60
CA LEU A 355 4.62 6.73 -13.26
C LEU A 355 6.02 6.89 -12.65
N ALA A 356 6.87 5.85 -12.71
CA ALA A 356 8.24 5.95 -12.21
C ALA A 356 9.06 7.05 -12.92
N ARG A 357 8.87 7.23 -14.23
CA ARG A 357 9.54 8.28 -15.01
C ARG A 357 9.10 9.68 -14.60
N GLN A 358 7.78 9.87 -14.48
CA GLN A 358 7.19 11.15 -14.08
C GLN A 358 7.66 11.53 -12.68
N PHE A 359 7.60 10.59 -11.75
CA PHE A 359 8.10 10.76 -10.39
C PHE A 359 9.56 11.26 -10.37
N VAL A 360 10.47 10.54 -11.06
CA VAL A 360 11.89 10.94 -11.13
C VAL A 360 12.06 12.31 -11.78
N ARG A 361 11.29 12.61 -12.84
CA ARG A 361 11.32 13.93 -13.51
C ARG A 361 10.94 15.06 -12.54
N ARG A 362 9.89 14.86 -11.74
CA ARG A 362 9.38 15.85 -10.78
C ARG A 362 10.35 16.06 -9.62
N ILE A 363 10.84 14.97 -9.04
CA ILE A 363 11.84 14.99 -7.97
C ILE A 363 13.11 15.72 -8.41
N LYS A 364 13.64 15.42 -9.61
CA LYS A 364 14.84 16.09 -10.13
C LYS A 364 14.60 17.52 -10.59
N GLY A 365 13.39 17.84 -11.05
CA GLY A 365 13.02 19.17 -11.52
C GLY A 365 12.81 20.19 -10.41
N GLY A 366 12.81 19.78 -9.14
CA GLY A 366 12.46 20.65 -8.01
C GLY A 366 11.02 21.17 -8.07
N ALA A 367 10.19 20.62 -8.97
CA ALA A 367 8.81 21.03 -9.22
C ALA A 367 7.83 20.54 -8.16
N ILE A 368 8.33 19.90 -7.10
CA ILE A 368 7.52 19.42 -6.01
C ILE A 368 7.66 20.42 -4.86
N GLU A 369 6.80 21.44 -4.86
CA GLU A 369 6.68 22.28 -3.67
C GLU A 369 6.26 21.39 -2.48
N PRO A 370 6.78 21.62 -1.26
CA PRO A 370 6.24 21.00 -0.06
C PRO A 370 4.74 21.34 0.05
N GLY A 371 3.87 20.35 -0.11
CA GLY A 371 2.43 20.56 -0.15
C GLY A 371 1.81 20.75 -1.53
N SER A 372 2.56 20.67 -2.64
CA SER A 372 1.95 20.36 -3.93
C SER A 372 1.23 19.03 -3.76
N ASP A 373 -0.09 19.02 -3.93
CA ASP A 373 -0.96 17.93 -3.50
C ASP A 373 -0.71 16.58 -4.20
N GLY A 374 0.18 16.53 -5.20
CA GLY A 374 0.57 15.29 -5.90
C GLY A 374 -0.60 14.65 -6.66
N ARG A 375 -1.73 15.37 -6.76
CA ARG A 375 -2.96 14.84 -7.31
C ARG A 375 -2.85 14.78 -8.81
N ALA A 376 -3.21 13.63 -9.36
CA ALA A 376 -3.29 13.47 -10.81
C ALA A 376 -4.31 14.46 -11.40
N PRO A 377 -4.10 14.94 -12.63
CA PRO A 377 -5.08 15.79 -13.29
C PRO A 377 -6.26 14.98 -13.81
N LEU A 378 -7.47 15.47 -13.55
CA LEU A 378 -8.71 15.10 -14.24
C LEU A 378 -9.12 16.26 -15.14
N TYR A 379 -8.96 16.09 -16.45
CA TYR A 379 -9.40 17.09 -17.41
C TYR A 379 -10.87 16.93 -17.77
N ILE A 380 -11.65 18.00 -17.73
CA ILE A 380 -13.05 18.00 -18.14
C ILE A 380 -13.23 19.03 -19.25
N GLU A 381 -13.79 18.56 -20.37
CA GLU A 381 -14.16 19.36 -21.52
C GLU A 381 -15.67 19.22 -21.76
N MET A 382 -16.31 20.35 -22.03
CA MET A 382 -17.75 20.44 -22.25
C MET A 382 -17.98 20.97 -23.67
N ASP A 383 -18.83 20.28 -24.42
CA ASP A 383 -19.20 20.57 -25.80
C ASP A 383 -20.72 20.83 -25.87
N GLY A 384 -21.09 21.99 -26.39
CA GLY A 384 -22.47 22.49 -26.48
C GLY A 384 -22.77 23.72 -25.63
N ASP A 385 -23.90 24.36 -25.91
CA ASP A 385 -24.33 25.64 -25.32
C ASP A 385 -25.40 25.45 -24.21
N ASP A 386 -25.41 24.29 -23.53
CA ASP A 386 -26.39 24.03 -22.48
C ASP A 386 -26.19 24.98 -21.29
N PRO A 387 -27.24 25.67 -20.78
CA PRO A 387 -27.12 26.58 -19.65
C PRO A 387 -26.51 25.95 -18.38
N ILE A 388 -26.68 24.64 -18.17
CA ILE A 388 -26.10 23.96 -17.01
C ILE A 388 -24.59 23.80 -17.11
N ALA A 389 -24.02 23.84 -18.33
CA ALA A 389 -22.59 23.62 -18.56
C ALA A 389 -21.74 24.68 -17.84
N GLU A 390 -22.13 25.96 -17.90
CA GLU A 390 -21.40 27.02 -17.20
C GLU A 390 -21.47 26.84 -15.67
N SER A 391 -22.64 26.45 -15.16
CA SER A 391 -22.86 26.22 -13.73
C SER A 391 -22.07 25.01 -13.22
N LEU A 392 -22.07 23.91 -13.99
CA LEU A 392 -21.28 22.71 -13.71
C LEU A 392 -19.78 23.02 -13.75
N CYS A 393 -19.32 23.74 -14.78
CA CYS A 393 -17.93 24.18 -14.91
C CYS A 393 -17.49 25.01 -13.70
N ARG A 394 -18.34 25.93 -13.23
CA ARG A 394 -18.07 26.73 -12.03
C ARG A 394 -18.03 25.88 -10.77
N ALA A 395 -18.91 24.88 -10.64
CA ALA A 395 -18.98 24.00 -9.48
C ALA A 395 -17.73 23.10 -9.34
N ILE A 396 -17.16 22.65 -10.47
CA ILE A 396 -16.03 21.71 -10.48
C ILE A 396 -14.66 22.39 -10.65
N SER A 397 -14.61 23.64 -11.13
CA SER A 397 -13.34 24.35 -11.36
C SER A 397 -12.56 24.55 -10.06
N GLY A 398 -11.33 24.06 -10.02
CA GLY A 398 -10.48 24.10 -8.81
C GLY A 398 -10.90 23.13 -7.72
N ALA A 399 -11.99 22.37 -7.90
CA ALA A 399 -12.38 21.32 -6.99
C ALA A 399 -11.48 20.08 -7.17
N THR A 400 -11.57 19.19 -6.19
CA THR A 400 -11.07 17.82 -6.33
C THR A 400 -12.22 16.90 -6.69
N MET A 401 -11.97 15.92 -7.55
CA MET A 401 -12.92 14.89 -7.91
C MET A 401 -12.20 13.54 -7.95
N LEU A 402 -12.68 12.54 -7.20
CA LEU A 402 -12.05 11.21 -7.08
C LEU A 402 -10.57 11.27 -6.59
N GLY A 403 -10.23 12.24 -5.75
CA GLY A 403 -8.84 12.49 -5.31
C GLY A 403 -7.97 13.21 -6.35
N MET A 404 -8.50 13.50 -7.55
CA MET A 404 -7.79 14.18 -8.64
C MET A 404 -8.11 15.66 -8.68
N LYS A 405 -7.16 16.48 -9.16
CA LYS A 405 -7.39 17.91 -9.37
C LYS A 405 -8.13 18.13 -10.68
N VAL A 406 -9.27 18.84 -10.63
CA VAL A 406 -10.04 19.12 -11.84
C VAL A 406 -9.39 20.25 -12.63
N GLY A 407 -9.00 19.96 -13.86
CA GLY A 407 -8.56 20.92 -14.87
C GLY A 407 -9.61 21.06 -15.97
N LEU A 408 -9.79 22.27 -16.47
CA LEU A 408 -10.65 22.51 -17.64
C LEU A 408 -9.82 22.41 -18.91
N LYS A 409 -10.41 21.84 -19.97
CA LYS A 409 -9.80 21.65 -21.29
C LYS A 409 -8.62 20.68 -21.28
N ALA A 410 -8.85 19.48 -21.81
CA ALA A 410 -7.79 18.50 -21.95
C ALA A 410 -6.74 19.00 -22.97
N PRO A 411 -5.44 18.74 -22.73
CA PRO A 411 -4.44 18.96 -23.76
C PRO A 411 -4.68 18.00 -24.94
N ASN A 412 -4.25 18.39 -26.14
CA ASN A 412 -4.39 17.56 -27.34
C ASN A 412 -3.73 16.18 -27.19
N GLN A 413 -2.66 16.12 -26.38
CA GLN A 413 -1.98 14.89 -25.97
C GLN A 413 -1.70 14.99 -24.46
N PRO A 414 -1.81 13.89 -23.71
CA PRO A 414 -1.41 13.89 -22.31
C PRO A 414 0.11 14.06 -22.22
N ASP A 415 0.58 14.97 -21.38
CA ASP A 415 2.01 15.14 -21.06
C ASP A 415 2.43 14.28 -19.85
N GLU A 416 1.43 13.72 -19.17
CA GLU A 416 1.56 12.99 -17.92
C GLU A 416 0.43 11.97 -17.72
N THR A 417 0.46 11.21 -16.62
CA THR A 417 -0.53 10.16 -16.39
C THR A 417 -1.82 10.79 -15.91
N ALA A 418 -2.82 10.82 -16.78
CA ALA A 418 -4.03 11.60 -16.57
C ALA A 418 -5.30 10.85 -16.97
N VAL A 419 -6.43 11.38 -16.50
CA VAL A 419 -7.78 11.04 -16.97
C VAL A 419 -8.39 12.29 -17.61
N ALA A 420 -9.14 12.09 -18.70
CA ALA A 420 -9.89 13.15 -19.35
C ALA A 420 -11.35 12.73 -19.58
N CYS A 421 -12.23 13.71 -19.66
CA CYS A 421 -13.66 13.53 -19.83
C CYS A 421 -14.18 14.55 -20.82
N MET A 422 -14.94 14.11 -21.82
CA MET A 422 -15.64 14.97 -22.77
C MET A 422 -17.14 14.80 -22.60
N ILE A 423 -17.82 15.89 -22.24
CA ILE A 423 -19.26 15.94 -22.00
C ILE A 423 -19.89 16.63 -23.19
N ARG A 424 -20.77 15.93 -23.92
CA ARG A 424 -21.56 16.50 -25.00
C ARG A 424 -23.01 16.59 -24.56
N PHE A 425 -23.55 17.79 -24.47
CA PHE A 425 -24.96 18.02 -24.16
C PHE A 425 -25.81 17.74 -25.40
N ASN A 426 -26.79 16.85 -25.27
CA ASN A 426 -27.68 16.50 -26.37
C ASN A 426 -28.95 17.35 -26.30
N GLU A 427 -29.51 17.69 -27.46
CA GLU A 427 -30.85 18.29 -27.51
C GLU A 427 -31.89 17.30 -26.96
N ALA A 428 -32.82 17.79 -26.13
CA ALA A 428 -33.91 16.96 -25.64
C ALA A 428 -34.72 16.40 -26.84
N PRO A 429 -35.01 15.09 -26.87
CA PRO A 429 -35.94 14.54 -27.84
C PRO A 429 -37.27 15.30 -27.77
N ALA A 430 -37.89 15.57 -28.92
CA ALA A 430 -39.16 16.29 -28.96
C ALA A 430 -40.22 15.61 -28.08
N GLY A 431 -40.60 16.27 -26.98
CA GLY A 431 -41.60 15.78 -26.02
C GLY A 431 -41.06 14.97 -24.82
N ALA A 432 -39.74 14.80 -24.69
CA ALA A 432 -39.13 14.29 -23.46
C ALA A 432 -38.87 15.45 -22.49
N PRO A 433 -39.23 15.32 -21.20
CA PRO A 433 -38.95 16.36 -20.19
C PRO A 433 -37.45 16.43 -19.87
N ASP A 434 -36.76 15.29 -19.84
CA ASP A 434 -35.38 15.24 -19.37
C ASP A 434 -34.37 15.41 -20.52
N ARG A 435 -33.38 16.28 -20.30
CA ARG A 435 -32.20 16.40 -21.16
C ARG A 435 -31.19 15.32 -20.79
N GLU A 436 -30.31 14.96 -21.71
CA GLU A 436 -29.17 14.09 -21.41
C GLU A 436 -27.88 14.68 -21.96
N ALA A 437 -26.76 14.36 -21.31
CA ALA A 437 -25.44 14.54 -21.89
C ALA A 437 -24.78 13.17 -22.11
N THR A 438 -24.07 13.02 -23.22
CA THR A 438 -23.18 11.88 -23.44
C THR A 438 -21.80 12.21 -22.90
N VAL A 439 -21.32 11.38 -21.97
CA VAL A 439 -20.00 11.51 -21.37
C VAL A 439 -19.07 10.45 -21.93
N MET A 440 -17.92 10.87 -22.48
CA MET A 440 -16.85 10.00 -22.94
C MET A 440 -15.64 10.15 -22.02
N VAL A 441 -15.19 9.02 -21.45
CA VAL A 441 -14.05 8.97 -20.54
C VAL A 441 -12.83 8.48 -21.30
N TYR A 442 -11.71 9.16 -21.12
CA TYR A 442 -10.41 8.84 -21.69
C TYR A 442 -9.36 8.74 -20.58
N ALA A 443 -8.32 7.96 -20.84
CA ALA A 443 -7.14 7.86 -19.99
C ALA A 443 -5.89 7.98 -20.87
N SER A 444 -4.81 8.50 -20.29
CA SER A 444 -3.49 8.41 -20.90
C SER A 444 -3.14 6.95 -21.22
N ASP A 445 -2.53 6.72 -22.37
CA ASP A 445 -1.97 5.41 -22.72
C ASP A 445 -0.78 5.05 -21.81
N ALA A 446 -0.23 3.86 -22.01
CA ALA A 446 0.82 3.36 -21.14
C ALA A 446 2.15 4.11 -21.24
N GLU A 447 2.32 4.99 -22.23
CA GLU A 447 3.49 5.88 -22.37
C GLU A 447 3.17 7.35 -22.08
N ALA A 448 1.93 7.67 -21.70
CA ALA A 448 1.38 9.03 -21.62
C ALA A 448 1.69 9.86 -22.88
N ARG A 449 1.29 9.35 -24.06
CA ARG A 449 1.47 10.02 -25.36
C ARG A 449 0.17 10.25 -26.12
N SER A 450 -0.84 9.46 -25.83
CA SER A 450 -2.14 9.56 -26.48
C SER A 450 -3.28 9.28 -25.51
N TRP A 451 -4.46 9.79 -25.84
CA TRP A 451 -5.70 9.51 -25.12
C TRP A 451 -6.31 8.20 -25.62
N THR A 452 -6.59 7.29 -24.70
CA THR A 452 -7.25 6.00 -24.94
C THR A 452 -8.67 6.03 -24.35
N PRO A 453 -9.72 5.66 -25.10
CA PRO A 453 -11.07 5.62 -24.57
C PRO A 453 -11.22 4.56 -23.48
N MET A 454 -11.84 4.94 -22.37
CA MET A 454 -12.15 4.08 -21.22
C MET A 454 -13.63 3.67 -21.19
N GLY A 455 -14.48 4.38 -21.92
CA GLY A 455 -15.90 4.06 -22.06
C GLY A 455 -16.75 5.31 -22.24
N LYS A 456 -18.06 5.11 -22.31
CA LYS A 456 -19.05 6.18 -22.34
C LYS A 456 -20.23 5.88 -21.42
N PHE A 457 -20.98 6.91 -21.05
CA PHE A 457 -22.25 6.79 -20.33
C PHE A 457 -23.15 8.00 -20.62
N SER A 458 -24.44 7.85 -20.37
CA SER A 458 -25.39 8.96 -20.39
C SER A 458 -25.50 9.57 -19.00
N LEU A 459 -25.45 10.90 -18.94
CA LEU A 459 -25.63 11.70 -17.74
C LEU A 459 -27.00 12.36 -17.84
N PRO A 460 -28.01 11.90 -17.06
CA PRO A 460 -29.34 12.51 -17.08
C PRO A 460 -29.28 13.91 -16.49
N ILE A 461 -30.01 14.84 -17.10
CA ILE A 461 -30.10 16.24 -16.69
C ILE A 461 -31.59 16.58 -16.54
N ALA A 462 -32.07 16.47 -15.30
CA ALA A 462 -33.40 16.94 -14.95
C ALA A 462 -33.53 18.46 -15.19
N ASP A 463 -34.74 18.94 -15.40
CA ASP A 463 -35.01 20.37 -15.62
C ASP A 463 -34.58 21.24 -14.42
N ASP A 464 -34.67 20.68 -13.21
CA ASP A 464 -34.27 21.30 -11.95
C ASP A 464 -32.89 20.82 -11.44
N ALA A 465 -32.09 20.19 -12.30
CA ALA A 465 -30.80 19.65 -11.91
C ALA A 465 -29.85 20.75 -11.36
N GLU A 466 -29.37 20.54 -10.14
CA GLU A 466 -28.34 21.37 -9.54
C GLU A 466 -26.94 20.96 -10.03
N ALA A 467 -26.07 21.94 -10.28
CA ALA A 467 -24.71 21.70 -10.77
C ALA A 467 -23.89 20.77 -9.85
N GLN A 468 -24.09 20.86 -8.53
CA GLN A 468 -23.42 20.01 -7.55
C GLN A 468 -23.89 18.56 -7.63
N GLY A 469 -25.20 18.32 -7.75
CA GLY A 469 -25.75 16.98 -7.94
C GLY A 469 -25.25 16.37 -9.25
N LEU A 470 -25.25 17.16 -10.32
CA LEU A 470 -24.75 16.74 -11.63
C LEU A 470 -23.24 16.40 -11.59
N ALA A 471 -22.44 17.13 -10.81
CA ALA A 471 -21.03 16.83 -10.60
C ALA A 471 -20.80 15.51 -9.85
N VAL A 472 -21.67 15.15 -8.91
CA VAL A 472 -21.64 13.84 -8.22
C VAL A 472 -21.98 12.71 -9.17
N GLU A 473 -23.02 12.86 -10.01
CA GLU A 473 -23.39 11.88 -11.04
C GLU A 473 -22.28 11.71 -12.09
N LEU A 474 -21.68 12.81 -12.52
CA LEU A 474 -20.51 12.80 -13.41
C LEU A 474 -19.34 12.02 -12.78
N ALA A 475 -19.00 12.31 -11.52
CA ALA A 475 -17.93 11.64 -10.80
C ALA A 475 -18.21 10.12 -10.66
N THR A 476 -19.46 9.75 -10.37
CA THR A 476 -19.90 8.35 -10.26
C THR A 476 -19.76 7.61 -11.58
N GLY A 477 -20.19 8.23 -12.69
CA GLY A 477 -20.05 7.66 -14.02
C GLY A 477 -18.60 7.51 -14.47
N ILE A 478 -17.73 8.48 -14.16
CA ILE A 478 -16.28 8.38 -14.40
C ILE A 478 -15.69 7.23 -13.58
N LEU A 479 -16.00 7.17 -12.28
CA LEU A 479 -15.47 6.17 -11.36
C LEU A 479 -15.79 4.74 -11.81
N GLY A 480 -17.02 4.49 -12.28
CA GLY A 480 -17.44 3.19 -12.80
C GLY A 480 -16.69 2.72 -14.06
N ARG A 481 -15.84 3.56 -14.66
CA ARG A 481 -14.96 3.22 -15.82
C ARG A 481 -13.50 3.04 -15.39
N LEU A 482 -13.15 3.58 -14.23
CA LEU A 482 -11.78 3.56 -13.70
C LEU A 482 -11.54 2.41 -12.71
N VAL A 483 -12.56 1.99 -11.97
CA VAL A 483 -12.46 0.92 -10.97
C VAL A 483 -13.65 -0.02 -11.08
N HIS A 484 -13.35 -1.32 -10.97
CA HIS A 484 -14.36 -2.35 -10.82
C HIS A 484 -14.17 -3.07 -9.50
N ALA A 485 -15.26 -3.34 -8.80
CA ALA A 485 -15.25 -4.10 -7.57
C ALA A 485 -16.30 -5.22 -7.65
N GLN A 486 -15.97 -6.38 -7.10
CA GLN A 486 -16.86 -7.54 -7.09
C GLN A 486 -16.63 -8.35 -5.82
N VAL A 487 -17.71 -8.85 -5.22
CA VAL A 487 -17.64 -9.78 -4.09
C VAL A 487 -17.89 -11.20 -4.59
N GLY A 488 -17.09 -12.15 -4.12
CA GLY A 488 -17.28 -13.58 -4.36
C GLY A 488 -17.11 -14.39 -3.09
N GLU A 489 -17.58 -15.64 -3.10
CA GLU A 489 -17.44 -16.53 -1.94
C GLU A 489 -15.96 -16.90 -1.70
N GLY A 490 -15.53 -16.82 -0.44
CA GLY A 490 -14.21 -17.25 0.01
C GLY A 490 -14.19 -18.68 0.54
N LYS A 491 -13.02 -19.15 0.97
CA LYS A 491 -12.89 -20.44 1.68
C LYS A 491 -13.37 -20.27 3.12
N LEU A 492 -13.93 -21.31 3.73
CA LEU A 492 -14.24 -21.29 5.17
C LEU A 492 -12.96 -21.04 5.99
N VAL A 493 -13.01 -20.08 6.92
CA VAL A 493 -11.92 -19.79 7.87
C VAL A 493 -12.47 -20.05 9.26
N LYS A 494 -11.90 -21.02 9.98
CA LYS A 494 -12.38 -21.45 11.31
C LYS A 494 -13.87 -21.83 11.35
N GLY A 495 -14.41 -22.38 10.25
CA GLY A 495 -15.81 -22.77 10.14
C GLY A 495 -16.76 -21.63 9.74
N GLU A 496 -16.27 -20.39 9.66
CA GLU A 496 -17.06 -19.25 9.23
C GLU A 496 -16.89 -18.98 7.73
N LYS A 497 -17.99 -18.60 7.08
CA LYS A 497 -18.00 -18.19 5.67
C LYS A 497 -17.41 -16.78 5.57
N VAL A 498 -16.26 -16.67 4.94
CA VAL A 498 -15.67 -15.38 4.54
C VAL A 498 -15.90 -15.15 3.06
N TYR A 499 -15.89 -13.89 2.66
CA TYR A 499 -16.06 -13.45 1.28
C TYR A 499 -14.77 -12.79 0.80
N LYS A 500 -14.58 -12.77 -0.52
CA LYS A 500 -13.47 -12.09 -1.19
C LYS A 500 -14.00 -10.92 -1.99
N LEU A 501 -13.66 -9.73 -1.56
CA LEU A 501 -13.85 -8.51 -2.34
C LEU A 501 -12.65 -8.34 -3.26
N ARG A 502 -12.84 -8.48 -4.56
CA ARG A 502 -11.84 -8.17 -5.57
C ARG A 502 -12.05 -6.75 -6.09
N VAL A 503 -10.97 -5.98 -6.15
CA VAL A 503 -10.90 -4.63 -6.70
C VAL A 503 -9.94 -4.66 -7.88
N ASP A 504 -10.39 -4.18 -9.03
CA ASP A 504 -9.62 -4.07 -10.27
C ASP A 504 -9.43 -2.57 -10.59
N ASN A 505 -8.18 -2.09 -10.61
CA ASN A 505 -7.85 -0.73 -11.02
C ASN A 505 -7.65 -0.69 -12.53
N ALA A 506 -8.65 -0.21 -13.27
CA ALA A 506 -8.59 -0.04 -14.71
C ALA A 506 -7.95 1.31 -15.12
N SER A 507 -7.77 2.24 -14.18
CA SER A 507 -7.15 3.54 -14.46
C SER A 507 -5.65 3.42 -14.77
N PRO A 508 -5.03 4.45 -15.36
CA PRO A 508 -3.58 4.53 -15.49
C PRO A 508 -2.91 5.03 -14.20
N LEU A 509 -3.68 5.33 -13.15
CA LEU A 509 -3.24 5.99 -11.90
C LEU A 509 -3.11 4.99 -10.74
N LEU A 510 -2.47 5.43 -9.65
CA LEU A 510 -2.50 4.71 -8.39
C LEU A 510 -3.86 4.86 -7.73
N LEU A 511 -4.34 3.80 -7.09
CA LEU A 511 -5.55 3.82 -6.28
C LEU A 511 -5.20 3.53 -4.82
N ASN A 512 -5.40 4.54 -3.95
CA ASN A 512 -4.98 4.50 -2.54
C ASN A 512 -6.15 4.35 -1.54
N GLY A 513 -7.38 4.55 -2.01
CA GLY A 513 -8.58 4.40 -1.21
C GLY A 513 -9.84 4.23 -2.07
N LEU A 514 -10.83 3.55 -1.50
CA LEU A 514 -12.15 3.31 -2.06
C LEU A 514 -13.24 3.37 -0.98
N ALA A 515 -14.39 3.93 -1.31
CA ALA A 515 -15.61 3.82 -0.52
C ALA A 515 -16.58 2.93 -1.29
N LEU A 516 -17.11 1.91 -0.61
CA LEU A 516 -17.91 0.86 -1.24
C LEU A 516 -19.25 0.70 -0.52
N ALA A 517 -20.27 0.41 -1.31
CA ALA A 517 -21.59 0.01 -0.86
C ALA A 517 -22.28 -0.89 -1.90
N GLY A 518 -23.37 -1.53 -1.50
CA GLY A 518 -24.30 -2.18 -2.41
C GLY A 518 -25.17 -1.17 -3.16
N PRO A 519 -25.72 -1.53 -4.32
CA PRO A 519 -26.61 -0.65 -5.08
C PRO A 519 -27.93 -0.34 -4.35
N ASP A 520 -28.36 -1.24 -3.46
CA ASP A 520 -29.60 -1.11 -2.68
C ASP A 520 -29.36 -0.50 -1.30
N LEU A 521 -28.24 0.22 -1.11
CA LEU A 521 -27.92 0.83 0.17
C LEU A 521 -28.88 1.97 0.46
N VAL A 522 -29.56 1.92 1.60
CA VAL A 522 -30.39 3.03 2.07
C VAL A 522 -29.49 4.22 2.46
N PRO A 523 -29.93 5.48 2.25
CA PRO A 523 -29.11 6.67 2.51
C PRO A 523 -28.56 6.80 3.93
N GLU A 524 -29.15 6.11 4.91
CA GLU A 524 -28.75 6.14 6.32
C GLU A 524 -27.49 5.29 6.61
N VAL A 525 -27.15 4.34 5.74
CA VAL A 525 -25.97 3.49 5.96
C VAL A 525 -24.73 4.18 5.42
N VAL A 526 -23.74 4.38 6.30
CA VAL A 526 -22.46 4.98 5.91
C VAL A 526 -21.66 3.98 5.06
N PRO A 527 -21.18 4.37 3.86
CA PRO A 527 -20.34 3.53 3.03
C PRO A 527 -19.07 3.09 3.77
N SER A 528 -18.57 1.89 3.45
CA SER A 528 -17.31 1.43 4.03
C SER A 528 -16.13 2.00 3.27
N VAL A 529 -15.22 2.66 3.98
CA VAL A 529 -13.98 3.17 3.43
C VAL A 529 -12.87 2.13 3.60
N LEU A 530 -12.33 1.67 2.48
CA LEU A 530 -11.08 0.94 2.38
C LEU A 530 -10.00 1.96 1.99
N ALA A 531 -9.08 2.28 2.88
CA ALA A 531 -8.02 3.23 2.57
C ALA A 531 -6.67 2.76 3.11
N GLY A 532 -5.59 3.41 2.68
CA GLY A 532 -4.24 3.05 3.12
C GLY A 532 -3.71 1.76 2.49
N PHE A 533 -4.31 1.32 1.37
CA PHE A 533 -3.70 0.37 0.45
C PHE A 533 -3.09 1.14 -0.73
N SER A 534 -2.44 0.41 -1.64
CA SER A 534 -1.95 0.95 -2.91
C SER A 534 -2.12 -0.09 -3.98
N LEU A 535 -2.98 0.22 -4.95
CA LEU A 535 -3.24 -0.63 -6.09
C LEU A 535 -2.72 0.03 -7.35
N ALA A 536 -1.66 -0.57 -7.90
CA ALA A 536 -1.01 -0.12 -9.13
C ALA A 536 -1.97 -0.11 -10.34
N PRO A 537 -1.66 0.67 -11.40
CA PRO A 537 -2.49 0.73 -12.60
C PRO A 537 -2.60 -0.63 -13.26
N ARG A 538 -3.79 -1.01 -13.74
CA ARG A 538 -4.04 -2.29 -14.42
C ARG A 538 -3.74 -3.53 -13.57
N HIS A 539 -3.83 -3.40 -12.24
CA HIS A 539 -3.70 -4.53 -11.31
C HIS A 539 -5.00 -4.77 -10.56
N SER A 540 -5.06 -5.95 -9.94
CA SER A 540 -6.17 -6.41 -9.10
C SER A 540 -5.68 -6.70 -7.70
N MET A 541 -6.50 -6.37 -6.69
CA MET A 541 -6.29 -6.76 -5.30
C MET A 541 -7.53 -7.49 -4.78
N SER A 542 -7.35 -8.36 -3.79
CA SER A 542 -8.48 -9.02 -3.12
C SER A 542 -8.36 -8.84 -1.62
N PHE A 543 -9.48 -8.51 -0.99
CA PHE A 543 -9.64 -8.32 0.44
C PHE A 543 -10.54 -9.43 0.98
N THR A 544 -10.17 -10.00 2.12
CA THR A 544 -11.08 -10.89 2.85
C THR A 544 -12.05 -10.04 3.66
N ILE A 545 -13.36 -10.24 3.47
CA ILE A 545 -14.40 -9.52 4.20
C ILE A 545 -15.32 -10.52 4.91
N THR A 546 -15.82 -10.13 6.08
CA THR A 546 -16.75 -10.95 6.88
C THR A 546 -18.14 -10.96 6.25
N ARG A 547 -18.94 -11.98 6.59
CA ARG A 547 -20.35 -12.01 6.21
C ARG A 547 -21.11 -10.79 6.74
N GLU A 548 -20.87 -10.41 7.98
CA GLU A 548 -21.49 -9.22 8.58
C GLU A 548 -21.22 -7.95 7.77
N ALA A 549 -19.99 -7.76 7.27
CA ALA A 549 -19.66 -6.63 6.42
C ALA A 549 -20.39 -6.68 5.07
N VAL A 550 -20.54 -7.85 4.47
CA VAL A 550 -21.31 -8.07 3.23
C VAL A 550 -22.78 -7.72 3.45
N ASP A 551 -23.38 -8.25 4.51
CA ASP A 551 -24.79 -8.05 4.85
C ASP A 551 -25.06 -6.58 5.18
N ARG A 552 -24.23 -5.95 6.02
CA ARG A 552 -24.38 -4.54 6.43
C ARG A 552 -24.26 -3.57 5.26
N LEU A 553 -23.38 -3.84 4.31
CA LEU A 553 -23.12 -2.98 3.16
C LEU A 553 -23.93 -3.37 1.93
N HIS A 554 -24.82 -4.36 2.03
CA HIS A 554 -25.65 -4.85 0.92
C HIS A 554 -24.84 -5.31 -0.30
N LEU A 555 -23.65 -5.90 -0.09
CA LEU A 555 -22.74 -6.25 -1.20
C LEU A 555 -23.21 -7.49 -2.00
N GLU A 556 -24.21 -8.22 -1.52
CA GLU A 556 -24.72 -9.44 -2.17
C GLU A 556 -25.36 -9.17 -3.54
N SER A 557 -25.99 -8.00 -3.73
CA SER A 557 -26.60 -7.61 -5.01
C SER A 557 -25.62 -6.96 -5.99
N GLY A 558 -24.40 -6.66 -5.54
CA GLY A 558 -23.36 -6.04 -6.33
C GLY A 558 -22.49 -5.11 -5.48
N VAL A 559 -21.39 -4.62 -6.05
CA VAL A 559 -20.53 -3.63 -5.41
C VAL A 559 -20.53 -2.36 -6.24
N GLN A 560 -21.00 -1.27 -5.65
CA GLN A 560 -20.89 0.08 -6.16
C GLN A 560 -19.72 0.78 -5.48
N VAL A 561 -18.85 1.36 -6.30
CA VAL A 561 -17.79 2.23 -5.82
C VAL A 561 -18.33 3.65 -5.75
N MET A 562 -18.33 4.22 -4.55
CA MET A 562 -18.91 5.53 -4.28
C MET A 562 -17.85 6.63 -4.29
N ALA A 563 -16.65 6.36 -3.80
CA ALA A 563 -15.57 7.35 -3.79
C ALA A 563 -14.23 6.66 -4.04
N ALA A 564 -13.26 7.43 -4.50
CA ALA A 564 -11.91 6.96 -4.72
C ALA A 564 -10.86 8.03 -4.41
N ASP A 565 -9.63 7.58 -4.26
CA ASP A 565 -8.45 8.43 -4.13
C ASP A 565 -7.39 8.00 -5.15
N PHE A 566 -7.34 8.72 -6.28
CA PHE A 566 -6.37 8.48 -7.35
C PHE A 566 -5.18 9.44 -7.30
N HIS A 567 -3.97 8.92 -7.53
CA HIS A 567 -2.71 9.68 -7.46
C HIS A 567 -1.76 9.37 -8.63
N GLU A 568 -0.90 10.33 -8.97
CA GLU A 568 0.14 10.22 -10.01
C GLU A 568 1.54 9.88 -9.43
N LEU A 569 1.64 9.59 -8.13
CA LEU A 569 2.87 9.71 -7.31
C LEU A 569 3.39 11.15 -7.33
#